data_AF-A0A179D761-F1
#
_entry.id   AF-A0A179D761-F1
#
_cell.length_a   1.000
_cell.length_b   1.000
_cell.length_c   1.000
_cell.angle_alpha   90.00
_cell.angle_beta   90.00
_cell.angle_gamma   90.00
#
_symmetry.space_group_name_H-M   'P 1'
#
loop_
_entity.id
_entity.type
_entity.pdbx_description
1 polymer ?
#
loop_
_entity_poly.entity_id
_entity_poly.type
_entity_poly.pdbx_seq_one_letter_code
_entity_poly.pdbx_strand_id
1 'polypeptide(L)'
;MLNFDITLWITIIEALVLTFILNAILIRPIMQTIEGRKSRFDTLKSEIDRLSREVEEALKEYEKSLAEAHSRAQAEREALKAQAREEERKILGEAAKEAEAYKEKVLSEVKAQFESVRKQLSEEVAVFSKAMAEKVLGRPL
;
A
#
# COMPACT_ATOMS: atom_id res chain seq x y z
N MET A 1 36.89 13.39 -91.42
CA MET A 1 37.84 14.25 -90.70
C MET A 1 37.03 15.08 -89.72
N LEU A 2 37.40 15.10 -88.44
CA LEU A 2 36.75 15.98 -87.46
C LEU A 2 37.13 17.42 -87.82
N ASN A 3 36.26 18.10 -88.56
CA ASN A 3 36.43 19.52 -88.82
C ASN A 3 36.08 20.24 -87.52
N PHE A 4 37.06 20.90 -86.93
CA PHE A 4 36.88 21.81 -85.81
C PHE A 4 36.25 23.11 -86.32
N ASP A 5 34.98 23.03 -86.69
CA ASP A 5 34.18 24.17 -87.15
C ASP A 5 33.42 24.79 -85.98
N ILE A 6 32.98 26.04 -86.15
CA ILE A 6 32.12 26.78 -85.21
C ILE A 6 30.89 25.95 -84.78
N THR A 7 30.39 25.07 -85.64
CA THR A 7 29.29 24.15 -85.34
C THR A 7 29.56 23.25 -84.13
N LEU A 8 30.80 22.76 -83.94
CA LEU A 8 31.15 21.93 -82.79
C LEU A 8 31.05 22.73 -81.47
N TRP A 9 31.48 24.00 -81.49
CA TRP A 9 31.32 24.90 -80.36
C TRP A 9 29.85 25.19 -80.06
N ILE A 10 29.02 25.38 -81.10
CA ILE A 10 27.57 25.58 -80.96
C ILE A 10 26.91 24.35 -80.32
N THR A 11 27.23 23.12 -80.78
CA THR A 11 26.69 21.88 -80.19
C THR A 11 27.11 21.68 -78.74
N ILE A 12 28.34 22.04 -78.37
CA ILE A 12 28.81 21.99 -76.97
C ILE A 12 28.01 22.97 -76.11
N ILE A 13 27.82 24.21 -76.58
CA ILE A 13 27.05 25.22 -75.85
C ILE A 13 25.60 24.77 -75.69
N GLU A 14 24.96 24.23 -76.74
CA GLU A 14 23.62 23.69 -76.69
C GLU A 14 23.49 22.55 -75.66
N ALA A 15 24.42 21.60 -75.66
CA ALA A 15 24.45 20.51 -74.70
C ALA A 15 24.63 21.01 -73.25
N LEU A 16 25.49 22.01 -73.04
CA LEU A 16 25.69 22.62 -71.72
C LEU A 16 24.46 23.37 -71.23
N VAL A 17 23.81 24.16 -72.11
CA VAL A 17 22.57 24.87 -71.79
C VAL A 17 21.46 23.88 -71.44
N LEU A 18 21.28 22.83 -72.25
CA LEU A 18 20.29 21.78 -71.99
C LEU A 18 20.57 21.05 -70.66
N THR A 19 21.83 20.71 -70.40
CA THR A 19 22.24 20.07 -69.14
C THR A 19 21.96 20.96 -67.94
N PHE A 20 22.23 22.26 -68.04
CA PHE A 20 21.97 23.21 -66.96
C PHE A 20 20.47 23.35 -66.69
N ILE A 21 19.65 23.46 -67.75
CA ILE A 21 18.19 23.51 -67.64
C ILE A 21 17.66 22.22 -66.99
N LEU A 22 18.11 21.06 -67.46
CA LEU A 22 17.68 19.76 -66.92
C LEU A 22 18.11 19.56 -65.46
N ASN A 23 19.31 20.02 -65.10
CA ASN A 23 19.79 19.98 -63.72
C ASN A 23 18.92 20.82 -62.79
N ALA A 24 18.53 22.02 -63.23
CA ALA A 24 17.68 22.93 -62.46
C ALA A 24 16.23 22.44 -62.36
N ILE A 25 15.65 21.93 -63.45
CA ILE A 25 14.23 21.55 -63.53
C ILE A 25 13.97 20.13 -63.05
N LEU A 26 14.91 19.19 -63.21
CA LEU A 26 14.66 17.78 -62.98
C LEU A 26 15.55 17.20 -61.86
N ILE A 27 16.86 17.32 -61.98
CA ILE A 27 17.80 16.64 -61.06
C ILE A 27 17.67 17.18 -59.64
N ARG A 28 17.77 18.51 -59.47
CA ARG A 28 17.65 19.15 -58.16
C ARG A 28 16.31 18.89 -57.45
N PRO A 29 15.14 19.11 -58.07
CA PRO A 29 13.87 18.90 -57.37
C PRO A 29 13.56 17.43 -57.08
N ILE A 30 14.01 16.49 -57.92
CA ILE A 30 13.88 15.06 -57.63
C ILE A 30 14.72 14.69 -56.40
N MET A 31 15.98 15.15 -56.34
CA MET A 31 16.84 14.88 -55.20
C MET A 31 16.27 15.45 -53.90
N GLN A 32 15.78 16.69 -53.94
CA GLN A 32 15.11 17.33 -52.79
C GLN A 32 13.88 16.55 -52.32
N THR A 33 13.10 15.98 -53.26
CA THR A 33 11.92 15.18 -52.91
C THR A 33 12.32 13.85 -52.25
N ILE A 34 13.39 13.21 -52.72
CA ILE A 34 13.91 11.97 -52.15
C ILE A 34 14.46 12.23 -50.73
N GLU A 35 15.27 13.28 -50.56
CA GLU A 35 15.81 13.68 -49.26
C GLU A 35 14.69 14.06 -48.29
N GLY A 36 13.69 14.81 -48.76
CA GLY A 36 12.52 15.18 -47.95
C GLY A 36 11.72 13.97 -47.48
N ARG A 37 11.54 12.94 -48.33
CA ARG A 37 10.92 11.67 -47.92
C ARG A 37 11.78 10.94 -46.89
N LYS A 38 13.08 10.80 -47.16
CA LYS A 38 14.00 10.11 -46.24
C LYS A 38 14.00 10.77 -44.86
N SER A 39 14.12 12.10 -44.81
CA SER A 39 14.06 12.86 -43.56
C SER A 39 12.75 12.66 -42.81
N ARG A 40 11.59 12.65 -43.50
CA ARG A 40 10.30 12.36 -42.86
C ARG A 40 10.26 10.96 -42.26
N PHE A 41 10.75 9.94 -42.97
CA PHE A 41 10.80 8.57 -42.46
C PHE A 41 11.75 8.44 -41.26
N ASP A 42 12.92 9.08 -41.32
CA ASP A 42 13.88 9.08 -40.21
C ASP A 42 13.30 9.77 -38.97
N THR A 43 12.61 10.90 -39.14
CA THR A 43 11.91 11.58 -38.05
C THR A 43 10.81 10.71 -37.45
N LEU A 44 9.93 10.13 -38.28
CA LEU A 44 8.88 9.23 -37.80
C LEU A 44 9.44 8.03 -37.04
N LYS A 45 10.52 7.43 -37.55
CA LYS A 45 11.20 6.32 -36.87
C LYS A 45 11.76 6.76 -35.52
N SER A 46 12.41 7.92 -35.46
CA SER A 46 12.94 8.47 -34.21
C SER A 46 11.84 8.77 -33.20
N GLU A 47 10.67 9.21 -33.66
CA GLU A 47 9.51 9.50 -32.83
C GLU A 47 8.88 8.22 -32.28
N ILE A 48 8.76 7.18 -33.12
CA ILE A 48 8.34 5.85 -32.68
C ILE A 48 9.28 5.31 -31.61
N ASP A 49 10.61 5.33 -31.85
CA ASP A 49 11.59 4.84 -30.88
C ASP A 49 11.55 5.65 -29.56
N ARG A 50 11.27 6.96 -29.64
CA ARG A 50 11.09 7.82 -28.47
C ARG A 50 9.83 7.43 -27.68
N LEU A 51 8.70 7.31 -28.36
CA LEU A 51 7.42 6.94 -27.75
C LEU A 51 7.48 5.53 -27.14
N SER A 52 8.11 4.57 -27.82
CA SER A 52 8.30 3.22 -27.29
C SER A 52 9.12 3.22 -25.99
N ARG A 53 10.20 4.01 -25.93
CA ARG A 53 10.98 4.18 -24.70
C ARG A 53 10.18 4.85 -23.57
N GLU A 54 9.44 5.91 -23.90
CA GLU A 54 8.60 6.62 -22.94
C GLU A 54 7.52 5.71 -22.34
N VAL A 55 6.90 4.85 -23.16
CA VAL A 55 5.95 3.83 -22.69
C VAL A 55 6.63 2.79 -21.81
N GLU A 56 7.81 2.30 -22.18
CA GLU A 56 8.54 1.32 -21.38
C GLU A 56 8.96 1.88 -20.01
N GLU A 57 9.42 3.13 -19.97
CA GLU A 57 9.74 3.83 -18.73
C GLU A 57 8.49 4.06 -17.86
N ALA A 58 7.39 4.51 -18.46
CA ALA A 58 6.13 4.70 -17.76
C ALA A 58 5.58 3.39 -17.18
N LEU A 59 5.68 2.28 -17.91
CA LEU A 59 5.29 0.96 -17.42
C LEU A 59 6.17 0.50 -16.25
N LYS A 60 7.50 0.68 -16.34
CA LYS A 60 8.42 0.35 -15.24
C LYS A 60 8.11 1.16 -13.98
N GLU A 61 7.87 2.46 -14.12
CA GLU A 61 7.54 3.32 -12.97
C GLU A 61 6.17 2.95 -12.39
N TYR A 62 5.19 2.63 -13.24
CA TYR A 62 3.89 2.14 -12.80
C TYR A 62 4.01 0.84 -12.00
N GLU A 63 4.69 -0.17 -12.52
CA GLU A 63 4.92 -1.45 -11.85
C GLU A 63 5.65 -1.28 -10.51
N LYS A 64 6.67 -0.41 -10.48
CA LYS A 64 7.39 -0.07 -9.26
C LYS A 64 6.46 0.57 -8.22
N SER A 65 5.68 1.57 -8.62
CA SER A 65 4.73 2.26 -7.73
C SER A 65 3.68 1.30 -7.16
N LEU A 66 3.22 0.34 -7.97
CA LEU A 66 2.27 -0.69 -7.57
C LEU A 66 2.89 -1.65 -6.56
N ALA A 67 4.11 -2.12 -6.80
CA ALA A 67 4.84 -2.97 -5.87
C ALA A 67 5.09 -2.27 -4.52
N GLU A 68 5.48 -1.00 -4.55
CA GLU A 68 5.66 -0.18 -3.34
C GLU A 68 4.35 0.05 -2.59
N ALA A 69 3.24 0.28 -3.29
CA ALA A 69 1.92 0.41 -2.69
C ALA A 69 1.48 -0.89 -2.00
N HIS A 70 1.65 -2.04 -2.66
CA HIS A 70 1.36 -3.35 -2.07
C HIS A 70 2.23 -3.64 -0.84
N SER A 71 3.52 -3.34 -0.91
CA SER A 71 4.45 -3.52 0.20
C SER A 71 4.04 -2.67 1.41
N ARG A 72 3.74 -1.37 1.19
CA ARG A 72 3.26 -0.47 2.23
C ARG A 72 1.93 -0.94 2.84
N ALA A 73 0.96 -1.32 2.01
CA ALA A 73 -0.33 -1.82 2.49
C ALA A 73 -0.17 -3.08 3.34
N GLN A 74 0.70 -4.01 2.94
CA GLN A 74 0.97 -5.22 3.71
C GLN A 74 1.68 -4.90 5.02
N ALA A 75 2.66 -3.99 5.02
CA ALA A 75 3.35 -3.54 6.23
C ALA A 75 2.38 -2.88 7.22
N GLU A 76 1.52 -1.98 6.74
CA GLU A 76 0.50 -1.31 7.55
C GLU A 76 -0.51 -2.32 8.12
N ARG A 77 -0.97 -3.27 7.31
CA ARG A 77 -1.89 -4.32 7.77
C ARG A 77 -1.28 -5.17 8.89
N GLU A 78 -0.01 -5.56 8.75
CA GLU A 78 0.65 -6.34 9.79
C GLU A 78 0.93 -5.50 11.05
N ALA A 79 1.24 -4.21 10.91
CA ALA A 79 1.35 -3.28 12.04
C ALA A 79 0.02 -3.13 12.80
N LEU A 80 -1.09 -2.93 12.09
CA LEU A 80 -2.43 -2.84 12.68
C LEU A 80 -2.82 -4.14 13.39
N LYS A 81 -2.52 -5.31 12.81
CA LYS A 81 -2.75 -6.60 13.47
C LYS A 81 -1.90 -6.75 14.74
N ALA A 82 -0.65 -6.32 14.71
CA ALA A 82 0.22 -6.37 15.87
C ALA A 82 -0.30 -5.47 17.00
N GLN A 83 -0.74 -4.25 16.66
CA GLN A 83 -1.38 -3.33 17.61
C GLN A 83 -2.67 -3.92 18.18
N ALA A 84 -3.54 -4.48 17.33
CA ALA A 84 -4.79 -5.10 17.76
C ALA A 84 -4.54 -6.27 18.74
N ARG A 85 -3.54 -7.12 18.47
CA ARG A 85 -3.15 -8.22 19.37
C ARG A 85 -2.58 -7.72 20.70
N GLU A 86 -1.84 -6.62 20.68
CA GLU A 86 -1.32 -6.02 21.91
C GLU A 86 -2.44 -5.44 22.77
N GLU A 87 -3.39 -4.75 22.14
CA GLU A 87 -4.55 -4.20 22.83
C GLU A 87 -5.46 -5.31 23.37
N GLU A 88 -5.69 -6.37 22.58
CA GLU A 88 -6.41 -7.56 23.02
C GLU A 88 -5.75 -8.18 24.26
N ARG A 89 -4.42 -8.34 24.26
CA ARG A 89 -3.67 -8.85 25.42
C ARG A 89 -3.83 -7.95 26.65
N LYS A 90 -3.82 -6.63 26.48
CA LYS A 90 -4.03 -5.68 27.58
C LYS A 90 -5.43 -5.81 28.16
N ILE A 91 -6.46 -5.76 27.32
CA ILE A 91 -7.86 -5.87 27.75
C ILE A 91 -8.10 -7.20 28.47
N LEU A 92 -7.63 -8.32 27.90
CA LEU A 92 -7.75 -9.63 28.55
C LEU A 92 -6.98 -9.70 29.87
N GLY A 93 -5.79 -9.08 29.94
CA GLY A 93 -4.99 -9.01 31.16
C GLY A 93 -5.65 -8.16 32.26
N GLU A 94 -6.27 -7.04 31.89
CA GLU A 94 -7.03 -6.18 32.80
C GLU A 94 -8.29 -6.90 33.31
N ALA A 95 -9.07 -7.51 32.41
CA ALA A 95 -10.25 -8.29 32.76
C ALA A 95 -9.90 -9.47 33.69
N ALA A 96 -8.77 -10.16 33.45
CA ALA A 96 -8.30 -11.23 34.32
C ALA A 96 -7.93 -10.72 35.73
N LYS A 97 -7.27 -9.56 35.83
CA LYS A 97 -6.95 -8.93 37.12
C LYS A 97 -8.20 -8.48 37.86
N GLU A 98 -9.16 -7.89 37.16
CA GLU A 98 -10.43 -7.46 37.74
C GLU A 98 -11.24 -8.66 38.24
N ALA A 99 -11.27 -9.76 37.47
CA ALA A 99 -11.91 -11.00 37.90
C ALA A 99 -11.27 -11.60 39.16
N GLU A 100 -9.94 -11.62 39.26
CA GLU A 100 -9.25 -12.12 40.46
C GLU A 100 -9.50 -11.21 41.67
N ALA A 101 -9.46 -9.88 41.49
CA ALA A 101 -9.77 -8.93 42.55
C ALA A 101 -11.23 -9.05 43.03
N TYR A 102 -12.17 -9.25 42.11
CA TYR A 102 -13.58 -9.49 42.44
C TYR A 102 -13.76 -10.77 43.24
N LYS A 103 -13.10 -11.86 42.82
CA LYS A 103 -13.11 -13.14 43.53
C LYS A 103 -12.54 -13.02 44.94
N GLU A 104 -11.41 -12.34 45.09
CA GLU A 104 -10.80 -12.10 46.41
C GLU A 104 -11.73 -11.29 47.31
N LYS A 105 -12.36 -10.24 46.76
CA LYS A 105 -13.36 -9.44 47.48
C LYS A 105 -14.55 -10.28 47.95
N VAL A 106 -15.15 -11.07 47.06
CA VAL A 106 -16.28 -11.96 47.42
C VAL A 106 -15.87 -12.98 48.48
N LEU A 107 -14.68 -13.58 48.38
CA LEU A 107 -14.18 -14.51 49.39
C LEU A 107 -13.99 -13.82 50.76
N SER A 108 -13.53 -12.58 50.77
CA SER A 108 -13.37 -11.80 52.01
C SER A 108 -14.72 -11.45 52.65
N GLU A 109 -15.71 -11.06 51.84
CA GLU A 109 -17.07 -10.75 52.30
C GLU A 109 -17.75 -12.01 52.86
N VAL A 110 -17.61 -13.16 52.18
CA VAL A 110 -18.14 -14.44 52.66
C VAL A 110 -17.52 -14.84 54.00
N LYS A 111 -16.20 -14.69 54.17
CA LYS A 111 -15.53 -14.97 55.46
C LYS A 111 -16.06 -14.07 56.56
N ALA A 112 -16.22 -12.77 56.29
CA ALA A 112 -16.75 -11.81 57.27
C ALA A 112 -18.21 -12.15 57.66
N GLN A 113 -19.05 -12.52 56.69
CA GLN A 113 -20.42 -12.98 56.96
C GLN A 113 -20.44 -14.25 57.81
N PHE A 114 -19.58 -15.24 57.50
CA PHE A 114 -19.46 -16.46 58.31
C PHE A 114 -19.06 -16.16 59.76
N GLU A 115 -18.10 -15.25 59.98
CA GLU A 115 -17.70 -14.84 61.33
C GLU A 115 -18.83 -14.11 62.08
N SER A 116 -19.56 -13.23 61.40
CA SER A 116 -20.72 -12.53 61.96
C SER A 116 -21.82 -13.51 62.38
N VAL A 117 -22.20 -14.43 61.48
CA VAL A 117 -23.23 -15.44 61.75
C VAL A 117 -22.79 -16.36 62.88
N ARG A 118 -21.51 -16.75 62.93
CA ARG A 118 -20.97 -17.58 64.02
C ARG A 118 -21.04 -16.88 65.37
N LYS A 119 -20.78 -15.57 65.43
CA LYS A 119 -20.94 -14.77 66.66
C LYS A 119 -22.40 -14.72 67.09
N GLN A 120 -23.32 -14.39 66.18
CA GLN A 120 -24.76 -14.36 66.48
C GLN A 120 -25.26 -15.72 66.99
N LEU A 121 -24.85 -16.81 66.33
CA LEU A 121 -25.24 -18.16 66.75
C LEU A 121 -24.68 -18.50 68.14
N SER A 122 -23.48 -18.04 68.49
CA SER A 122 -22.92 -18.26 69.85
C SER A 122 -23.68 -17.49 70.94
N GLU A 123 -24.16 -16.28 70.62
CA GLU A 123 -25.01 -15.49 71.52
C GLU A 123 -26.39 -16.15 71.67
N GLU A 124 -27.00 -16.59 70.57
CA GLU A 124 -28.27 -17.34 70.59
C GLU A 124 -28.14 -18.66 71.35
N VAL A 125 -27.06 -19.42 71.18
CA VAL A 125 -26.81 -20.66 71.92
C VAL A 125 -26.76 -20.40 73.43
N ALA A 126 -26.18 -19.29 73.88
CA ALA A 126 -26.20 -18.92 75.30
C ALA A 126 -27.62 -18.61 75.80
N VAL A 127 -28.43 -17.93 75.00
CA VAL A 127 -29.85 -17.64 75.30
C VAL A 127 -30.68 -18.93 75.32
N PHE A 128 -30.52 -19.81 74.33
CA PHE A 128 -31.20 -21.11 74.28
C PHE A 128 -30.79 -22.01 75.44
N SER A 129 -29.51 -21.99 75.83
CA SER A 129 -29.01 -22.74 77.00
C SER A 129 -29.64 -22.24 78.30
N LYS A 130 -29.78 -20.91 78.46
CA LYS A 130 -30.46 -20.32 79.62
C LYS A 130 -31.96 -20.67 79.64
N ALA A 131 -32.63 -20.56 78.50
CA ALA A 131 -34.03 -20.92 78.36
C ALA A 131 -34.29 -22.43 78.59
N MET A 132 -33.39 -23.30 78.15
CA MET A 132 -33.44 -24.73 78.47
C MET A 132 -33.23 -24.99 79.97
N ALA A 133 -32.24 -24.32 80.59
CA ALA A 133 -32.00 -24.46 82.02
C ALA A 133 -33.21 -24.03 82.86
N GLU A 134 -33.85 -22.91 82.53
CA GLU A 134 -35.08 -22.45 83.20
C GLU A 134 -36.26 -23.43 83.01
N LYS A 135 -36.38 -24.02 81.81
CA LYS A 135 -37.46 -24.96 81.49
C LYS A 135 -37.27 -26.34 82.15
N VAL A 136 -36.03 -26.76 82.38
CA VAL A 136 -35.69 -28.00 83.11
C VAL A 136 -35.75 -27.78 84.63
N LEU A 137 -35.38 -26.60 85.12
CA LEU A 137 -35.38 -26.27 86.56
C LEU A 137 -36.74 -25.80 87.10
N GLY A 138 -37.71 -25.49 86.22
CA GLY A 138 -39.09 -25.16 86.59
C GLY A 138 -39.27 -23.83 87.34
N ARG A 139 -38.23 -22.99 87.39
CA ARG A 139 -38.23 -21.63 87.97
C ARG A 139 -37.24 -20.75 87.19
N PRO A 140 -37.52 -19.44 87.07
CA PRO A 140 -36.65 -18.52 86.33
C PRO A 140 -35.31 -18.30 87.05
N LEU A 141 -34.25 -18.01 86.27
CA LEU A 141 -32.90 -17.66 86.72
C LEU A 141 -32.63 -16.16 86.56
#